data_AF-A0A2T7HBH5-F1
#
_entry.id   AF-A0A2T7HBH5-F1
#
_cell.length_a   1.000
_cell.length_b   1.000
_cell.length_c   1.000
_cell.angle_alpha   90.00
_cell.angle_beta   90.00
_cell.angle_gamma   90.00
#
_symmetry.space_group_name_H-M   'P 1'
#
loop_
_entity.id
_entity.type
_entity.pdbx_description
1 polymer ?
#
loop_
_entity_poly.entity_id
_entity_poly.type
_entity_poly.pdbx_seq_one_letter_code
_entity_poly.pdbx_strand_id
1 'polypeptide(L)'
;MCLAGAGLTVVLTAFPALALSQSTNPANFPGMTCQQLWYIEQQVLAEGRVCLQSERARRAFRRAKRCISSDETILSAKARAYLQQLRSAARDKGCAGF
;
A
#
# COMPACT_ATOMS: atom_id res chain seq x y z
N MET A 1 -2.97 -42.28 -30.96
CA MET A 1 -2.78 -43.40 -30.02
C MET A 1 -1.60 -43.03 -29.11
N CYS A 2 -1.88 -42.79 -27.81
CA CYS A 2 -1.00 -42.89 -26.62
C CYS A 2 0.35 -42.12 -26.58
N LEU A 3 0.83 -41.48 -25.50
CA LEU A 3 0.43 -41.45 -24.09
C LEU A 3 1.20 -40.30 -23.38
N ALA A 4 0.48 -39.59 -22.49
CA ALA A 4 0.87 -39.00 -21.20
C ALA A 4 2.24 -38.33 -20.96
N GLY A 5 2.18 -37.17 -20.28
CA GLY A 5 3.08 -36.95 -19.15
C GLY A 5 3.38 -35.50 -18.77
N ALA A 6 3.05 -35.16 -17.52
CA ALA A 6 3.51 -34.02 -16.71
C ALA A 6 3.01 -32.62 -17.17
N GLY A 7 2.17 -31.91 -16.42
CA GLY A 7 2.26 -31.69 -14.98
C GLY A 7 2.84 -30.30 -14.74
N LEU A 8 2.00 -29.27 -14.83
CA LEU A 8 2.30 -27.94 -14.28
C LEU A 8 0.98 -27.22 -14.03
N THR A 9 0.41 -27.49 -12.86
CA THR A 9 -0.62 -26.65 -12.24
C THR A 9 0.00 -25.30 -11.92
N VAL A 10 -0.04 -24.39 -12.89
CA VAL A 10 0.21 -22.97 -12.63
C VAL A 10 -1.02 -22.42 -11.91
N VAL A 11 -1.07 -22.59 -10.60
CA VAL A 11 -1.97 -21.81 -9.76
C VAL A 11 -1.33 -20.43 -9.63
N LEU A 12 -1.50 -19.62 -10.68
CA LEU A 12 -1.27 -18.19 -10.59
C LEU A 12 -2.44 -17.63 -9.77
N THR A 13 -2.29 -17.54 -8.45
CA THR A 13 -3.16 -16.68 -7.64
C THR A 13 -2.88 -15.25 -8.06
N ALA A 14 -3.54 -14.82 -9.14
CA ALA A 14 -3.64 -13.43 -9.52
C ALA A 14 -4.36 -12.72 -8.37
N PHE A 15 -3.59 -12.07 -7.50
CA PHE A 15 -4.15 -11.09 -6.58
C PHE A 15 -4.88 -10.07 -7.47
N PRO A 16 -6.21 -9.95 -7.38
CA PRO A 16 -6.86 -8.86 -8.05
C PRO A 16 -6.33 -7.62 -7.34
N ALA A 17 -5.56 -6.80 -8.05
CA ALA A 17 -5.31 -5.44 -7.65
C ALA A 17 -6.67 -4.72 -7.76
N LEU A 18 -7.56 -4.99 -6.80
CA LEU A 18 -8.79 -4.26 -6.60
C LEU A 18 -8.38 -2.81 -6.51
N ALA A 19 -8.80 -2.03 -7.50
CA ALA A 19 -8.69 -0.60 -7.53
C ALA A 19 -9.37 -0.04 -6.27
N LEU A 20 -8.59 0.18 -5.22
CA LEU A 20 -9.04 0.91 -4.04
C LEU A 20 -9.01 2.40 -4.36
N SER A 21 -10.00 2.83 -5.11
CA SER A 21 -10.31 4.24 -5.30
C SER A 21 -11.09 4.82 -4.11
N GLN A 22 -11.15 4.15 -2.95
CA GLN A 22 -12.19 4.40 -1.94
C GLN A 22 -11.64 4.35 -0.51
N SER A 23 -11.12 5.48 -0.07
CA SER A 23 -11.66 6.25 1.06
C SER A 23 -10.53 7.02 1.75
N THR A 24 -10.47 8.32 1.45
CA THR A 24 -9.65 9.32 2.13
C THR A 24 -10.22 9.72 3.49
N ASN A 25 -11.32 9.09 3.95
CA ASN A 25 -11.93 9.40 5.22
C ASN A 25 -11.40 8.44 6.31
N PRO A 26 -10.67 8.95 7.32
CA PRO A 26 -10.05 8.13 8.36
C PRO A 26 -11.05 7.32 9.20
N ALA A 27 -12.33 7.69 9.21
CA ALA A 27 -13.38 6.93 9.88
C ALA A 27 -13.55 5.50 9.33
N ASN A 28 -13.07 5.22 8.11
CA ASN A 28 -13.21 3.91 7.47
C ASN A 28 -12.05 2.95 7.74
N PHE A 29 -10.94 3.42 8.35
CA PHE A 29 -9.76 2.58 8.58
C PHE A 29 -10.05 1.26 9.32
N PRO A 30 -10.92 1.20 10.34
CA PRO A 30 -11.20 -0.07 11.03
C PRO A 30 -11.76 -1.16 10.10
N GLY A 31 -12.57 -0.77 9.10
CA GLY A 31 -13.18 -1.67 8.13
C GLY A 31 -12.23 -2.11 7.00
N MET A 32 -11.07 -1.48 6.86
CA MET A 32 -10.12 -1.75 5.78
C MET A 32 -9.19 -2.92 6.09
N THR A 33 -8.73 -3.63 5.07
CA THR A 33 -7.72 -4.69 5.23
C THR A 33 -6.32 -4.09 5.43
N CYS A 34 -5.39 -4.85 6.01
CA CYS A 34 -4.00 -4.40 6.18
C CYS A 34 -3.33 -3.98 4.87
N GLN A 35 -3.65 -4.67 3.77
CA GLN A 35 -3.14 -4.30 2.44
C GLN A 35 -3.69 -2.95 1.97
N GLN A 36 -4.95 -2.66 2.27
CA GLN A 36 -5.59 -1.39 1.92
C GLN A 36 -4.96 -0.24 2.70
N LEU A 37 -4.82 -0.40 4.02
CA LEU A 37 -4.14 0.57 4.87
C LEU A 37 -2.72 0.84 4.37
N TRP A 38 -1.96 -0.22 4.07
CA TRP A 38 -0.59 -0.09 3.55
C TRP A 38 -0.57 0.69 2.25
N TYR A 39 -1.48 0.39 1.33
CA TYR A 39 -1.53 1.08 0.05
C TYR A 39 -1.83 2.58 0.22
N ILE A 40 -2.78 2.93 1.10
CA ILE A 40 -3.13 4.33 1.38
C ILE A 40 -1.94 5.08 1.99
N GLU A 41 -1.22 4.48 2.93
CA GLU A 41 -0.01 5.08 3.49
C GLU A 41 1.01 5.40 2.39
N GLN A 42 1.34 4.41 1.56
CA GLN A 42 2.33 4.59 0.49
C GLN A 42 1.86 5.61 -0.56
N GLN A 43 0.55 5.69 -0.82
CA GLN A 43 -0.03 6.71 -1.69
C GLN A 43 0.16 8.11 -1.12
N VAL A 44 -0.14 8.34 0.15
CA VAL A 44 0.04 9.65 0.81
C VAL A 44 1.51 10.07 0.80
N LEU A 45 2.43 9.14 1.08
CA LEU A 45 3.87 9.39 1.01
C LEU A 45 4.30 9.76 -0.43
N ALA A 46 3.83 9.01 -1.43
CA ALA A 46 4.17 9.26 -2.83
C ALA A 46 3.61 10.59 -3.35
N GLU A 47 2.38 10.93 -3.01
CA GLU A 47 1.75 12.21 -3.35
C GLU A 47 2.45 13.39 -2.67
N GLY A 48 2.86 13.19 -1.42
CA GLY A 48 3.69 14.10 -0.65
C GLY A 48 5.14 14.20 -1.09
N ARG A 49 5.53 13.48 -2.15
CA ARG A 49 6.89 13.41 -2.71
C ARG A 49 7.94 12.91 -1.69
N VAL A 50 7.52 12.07 -0.74
CA VAL A 50 8.42 11.37 0.16
C VAL A 50 9.03 10.17 -0.57
N CYS A 51 10.34 9.97 -0.44
CA CYS A 51 11.03 8.85 -1.08
C CYS A 51 10.66 7.52 -0.40
N LEU A 52 9.94 6.67 -1.13
CA LEU A 52 9.49 5.36 -0.65
C LEU A 52 10.68 4.43 -0.44
N GLN A 53 10.82 3.89 0.77
CA GLN A 53 12.00 3.10 1.14
C GLN A 53 11.95 1.65 0.63
N SER A 54 10.78 1.02 0.65
CA SER A 54 10.64 -0.39 0.24
C SER A 54 10.61 -0.56 -1.28
N GLU A 55 11.25 -1.63 -1.79
CA GLU A 55 11.16 -2.03 -3.20
C GLU A 55 9.71 -2.27 -3.62
N ARG A 56 8.90 -2.86 -2.72
CA ARG A 56 7.47 -3.08 -2.94
C ARG A 56 6.74 -1.77 -3.24
N ALA A 57 6.96 -0.75 -2.42
CA ALA A 57 6.34 0.56 -2.60
C ALA A 57 6.86 1.28 -3.86
N ARG A 58 8.18 1.23 -4.11
CA ARG A 58 8.77 1.80 -5.34
C ARG A 58 8.20 1.17 -6.61
N ARG A 59 7.96 -0.15 -6.62
CA ARG A 59 7.33 -0.85 -7.74
C ARG A 59 5.85 -0.47 -7.91
N ALA A 60 5.10 -0.43 -6.80
CA ALA A 60 3.67 -0.09 -6.81
C ALA A 60 3.43 1.35 -7.29
N PHE A 61 4.27 2.29 -6.86
CA PHE A 61 4.15 3.72 -7.15
C PHE A 61 5.20 4.23 -8.15
N ARG A 62 5.68 3.37 -9.06
CA ARG A 62 6.74 3.74 -10.04
C ARG A 62 6.38 4.94 -10.92
N ARG A 63 5.08 5.20 -11.08
CA ARG A 63 4.52 6.30 -11.89
C ARG A 63 4.21 7.56 -11.07
N ALA A 64 4.47 7.56 -9.77
CA ALA A 64 4.30 8.73 -8.93
C ALA A 64 5.30 9.83 -9.31
N LYS A 65 5.04 11.04 -8.81
CA LYS A 65 5.94 12.18 -9.01
C LYS A 65 7.32 11.86 -8.42
N ARG A 66 8.38 12.48 -8.97
CA ARG A 66 9.73 12.37 -8.44
C ARG A 66 9.72 12.78 -6.96
N CYS A 67 10.27 11.93 -6.09
CA CYS A 67 10.42 12.24 -4.67
C CYS A 67 11.46 13.35 -4.46
N ILE A 68 11.32 14.10 -3.38
CA ILE A 68 12.18 15.24 -3.04
C ILE A 68 13.00 14.97 -1.77
N SER A 69 12.39 14.34 -0.76
CA SER A 69 13.05 14.03 0.51
C SER A 69 12.59 12.67 1.04
N SER A 70 13.41 12.00 1.83
CA SER A 70 13.01 10.82 2.62
C SER A 70 12.31 11.19 3.93
N ASP A 71 12.29 12.47 4.29
CA ASP A 71 11.69 12.95 5.53
C ASP A 71 10.19 13.26 5.36
N GLU A 72 9.35 12.73 6.24
CA GLU A 72 7.92 13.01 6.31
C GLU A 72 7.62 14.45 6.80
N THR A 73 8.61 15.19 7.30
CA THR A 73 8.43 16.61 7.67
C THR A 73 8.07 17.51 6.49
N ILE A 74 8.35 17.10 5.26
CA ILE A 74 7.93 17.82 4.04
C ILE A 74 6.40 17.77 3.84
N LEU A 75 5.72 16.83 4.50
CA LEU A 75 4.28 16.69 4.43
C LEU A 75 3.59 17.79 5.24
N SER A 76 2.41 18.20 4.76
CA SER A 76 1.56 19.11 5.53
C SER A 76 1.18 18.52 6.91
N ALA A 77 0.90 19.38 7.89
CA ALA A 77 0.43 18.93 9.20
C ALA A 77 -0.79 18.00 9.11
N LYS A 78 -1.72 18.28 8.20
CA LYS A 78 -2.89 17.43 7.94
C LYS A 78 -2.50 16.05 7.44
N ALA A 79 -1.56 15.95 6.48
CA ALA A 79 -1.11 14.67 5.96
C ALA A 79 -0.38 13.84 7.03
N ARG A 80 0.46 14.47 7.86
CA ARG A 80 1.12 13.79 8.99
C ARG A 80 0.11 13.26 10.01
N ALA A 81 -0.89 14.07 10.39
CA ALA A 81 -1.95 13.63 11.29
C ALA A 81 -2.79 12.48 10.71
N TYR A 82 -3.05 12.52 9.39
CA TYR A 82 -3.74 11.44 8.69
C TYR A 82 -2.94 10.13 8.71
N LEU A 83 -1.64 10.18 8.40
CA LEU A 83 -0.74 9.02 8.48
C LEU A 83 -0.66 8.46 9.91
N GLN A 84 -0.65 9.31 10.92
CA GLN A 84 -0.64 8.88 12.32
C GLN A 84 -1.92 8.11 12.67
N GLN A 85 -3.09 8.60 12.27
CA GLN A 85 -4.36 7.89 12.49
C GLN A 85 -4.40 6.54 11.76
N LEU A 86 -3.91 6.51 10.52
CA LEU A 86 -3.84 5.30 9.71
C LEU A 86 -2.93 4.24 10.36
N ARG A 87 -1.72 4.64 10.79
CA ARG A 87 -0.76 3.75 11.45
C ARG A 87 -1.30 3.23 12.78
N SER A 88 -1.98 4.06 13.56
CA SER A 88 -2.63 3.60 14.79
C SER A 88 -3.70 2.54 14.49
N ALA A 89 -4.59 2.79 13.53
CA ALA A 89 -5.60 1.80 13.14
C ALA A 89 -4.99 0.49 12.61
N ALA A 90 -3.88 0.58 11.87
CA ALA A 90 -3.16 -0.60 11.39
C ALA A 90 -2.51 -1.41 12.52
N ARG A 91 -1.91 -0.72 13.51
CA ARG A 91 -1.32 -1.37 14.70
C ARG A 91 -2.38 -2.01 15.58
N ASP A 92 -3.49 -1.33 15.83
CA ASP A 92 -4.61 -1.87 16.61
C ASP A 92 -5.18 -3.16 15.97
N LYS A 93 -5.08 -3.26 14.64
CA LYS A 93 -5.48 -4.44 13.86
C LYS A 93 -4.42 -5.53 13.79
N GLY A 94 -3.19 -5.28 14.26
CA GLY A 94 -2.07 -6.22 14.17
C GLY A 94 -1.51 -6.39 12.76
N CYS A 95 -1.60 -5.36 11.91
CA CYS A 95 -1.04 -5.40 10.57
C CYS A 95 0.49 -5.44 10.60
N ALA A 96 1.10 -6.48 10.01
CA ALA A 96 2.55 -6.56 9.90
C ALA A 96 3.12 -5.49 8.95
N GLY A 97 4.21 -4.84 9.37
CA GLY A 97 4.89 -3.79 8.58
C GLY A 97 4.37 -2.37 8.80
N PHE A 98 3.76 -2.11 9.96
CA PHE A 98 3.26 -0.81 10.45
C PHE A 98 3.81 -0.46 11.83
#